data_AF-A0A7K4QEQ5-F1
#
_entry.id   AF-A0A7K4QEQ5-F1
#
_cell.length_a   1.000
_cell.length_b   1.000
_cell.length_c   1.000
_cell.angle_alpha   90.00
_cell.angle_beta   90.00
_cell.angle_gamma   90.00
#
_symmetry.space_group_name_H-M   'P 1'
#
loop_
_entity.id
_entity.type
_entity.pdbx_description
1 polymer ?
#
loop_
_entity_poly.entity_id
_entity_poly.type
_entity_poly.pdbx_seq_one_letter_code
_entity_poly.pdbx_strand_id
1 'polypeptide(L)'
;PSLMSHPLCHPQLEGLCSFLQLSVCPEPFLGRFCRWLLALTPDLSYTSAAILAEQLFLRRVLSLTQPPSRHLMAALASFCSKYSQPFCRVVVAAVLQEPREGAEQTKLVCELVEDCLEPHCVQLVLSQVLEMPLSEKLLRVVQAVLGQQVREAPCPQEVLPPELLDLLVLTLCRQASAFATSLDYAKLVTAMLTMYQSQVS
;
A
#
# COMPACT_ATOMS: atom_id res chain seq x y z
N PRO A 1 -15.32 35.17 20.23
CA PRO A 1 -16.07 34.50 19.13
C PRO A 1 -15.25 33.32 18.59
N SER A 2 -15.47 32.16 19.20
CA SER A 2 -14.81 30.91 18.84
C SER A 2 -15.33 30.47 17.46
N LEU A 3 -14.47 30.52 16.45
CA LEU A 3 -14.71 29.84 15.18
C LEU A 3 -14.69 28.34 15.48
N MET A 4 -15.87 27.77 15.72
CA MET A 4 -16.05 26.32 15.68
C MET A 4 -15.76 25.87 14.25
N SER A 5 -14.55 25.37 14.03
CA SER A 5 -14.19 24.62 12.84
C SER A 5 -15.01 23.34 12.83
N HIS A 6 -16.17 23.38 12.18
CA HIS A 6 -16.94 22.18 11.87
C HIS A 6 -16.08 21.24 11.01
N PRO A 7 -16.02 19.93 11.32
CA PRO A 7 -15.38 18.98 10.43
C PRO A 7 -16.08 19.04 9.07
N LEU A 8 -15.32 19.23 7.99
CA LEU A 8 -15.85 19.22 6.62
C LEU A 8 -16.58 17.88 6.39
N CYS A 9 -17.85 17.93 5.99
CA CYS A 9 -18.58 16.72 5.60
C CYS A 9 -17.99 16.15 4.30
N HIS A 10 -18.05 14.83 4.11
CA HIS A 10 -17.54 14.10 2.94
C HIS A 10 -17.78 14.81 1.58
N PRO A 11 -19.03 15.18 1.21
CA PRO A 11 -19.28 15.84 -0.08
C PRO A 11 -18.65 17.23 -0.19
N GLN A 12 -18.46 17.94 0.93
CA GLN A 12 -17.81 19.25 0.94
C GLN A 12 -16.31 19.14 0.69
N LEU A 13 -15.67 18.11 1.26
CA LEU A 13 -14.25 17.87 1.04
C LEU A 13 -13.98 17.41 -0.39
N GLU A 14 -14.80 16.52 -0.96
CA GLU A 14 -14.71 16.12 -2.36
C GLU A 14 -14.92 17.31 -3.31
N GLY A 15 -15.92 18.15 -3.02
CA GLY A 15 -16.17 19.39 -3.76
C GLY A 15 -14.97 20.35 -3.73
N LEU A 16 -14.34 20.51 -2.56
CA LEU A 16 -13.13 21.31 -2.41
C LEU A 16 -11.94 20.71 -3.19
N CYS A 17 -11.73 19.40 -3.13
CA CYS A 17 -10.67 18.73 -3.88
C CYS A 17 -10.83 18.91 -5.39
N SER A 18 -12.08 18.85 -5.87
CA SER A 18 -12.44 19.07 -7.27
C SER A 18 -12.21 20.54 -7.67
N PHE A 19 -12.64 21.48 -6.84
CA PHE A 19 -12.41 22.92 -7.06
C PHE A 19 -10.92 23.27 -7.14
N LEU A 20 -10.10 22.68 -6.28
CA LEU A 20 -8.65 22.83 -6.26
C LEU A 20 -7.93 21.99 -7.33
N GLN A 21 -8.68 21.18 -8.09
CA GLN A 21 -8.15 20.31 -9.13
C GLN A 21 -7.00 19.39 -8.65
N LEU A 22 -7.12 18.85 -7.42
CA LEU A 22 -6.04 18.08 -6.79
C LEU A 22 -5.64 16.83 -7.60
N SER A 23 -6.56 16.26 -8.38
CA SER A 23 -6.31 15.09 -9.22
C SER A 23 -5.46 15.38 -10.47
N VAL A 24 -5.27 16.65 -10.83
CA VAL A 24 -4.48 17.08 -12.01
C VAL A 24 -3.40 18.11 -11.68
N CYS A 25 -3.30 18.57 -10.43
CA CYS A 25 -2.27 19.51 -10.02
C CYS A 25 -0.83 18.98 -10.26
N PRO A 26 0.15 19.85 -10.56
CA PRO A 26 1.52 19.40 -10.83
C PRO A 26 2.19 18.76 -9.60
N GLU A 27 2.90 17.66 -9.81
CA GLU A 27 3.52 16.86 -8.74
C GLU A 27 4.44 17.64 -7.77
N PRO A 28 5.22 18.66 -8.20
CA PRO A 28 6.01 19.46 -7.26
C PRO A 28 5.19 20.14 -6.15
N PHE A 29 3.90 20.40 -6.38
CA PHE A 29 3.01 20.97 -5.37
C PHE A 29 2.47 19.92 -4.40
N LEU A 30 2.37 18.65 -4.81
CA LEU A 30 1.86 17.56 -3.97
C LEU A 30 2.69 17.41 -2.69
N GLY A 31 4.02 17.41 -2.81
CA GLY A 31 4.89 17.27 -1.64
C GLY A 31 4.73 18.42 -0.65
N ARG A 32 4.53 19.65 -1.12
CA ARG A 32 4.26 20.81 -0.24
C ARG A 32 2.89 20.68 0.42
N PHE A 33 1.88 20.26 -0.33
CA PHE A 33 0.54 20.05 0.19
C PHE A 33 0.51 18.94 1.25
N CYS A 34 1.17 17.81 1.02
CA CYS A 34 1.29 16.72 1.99
C CYS A 34 1.94 17.19 3.28
N ARG A 35 3.04 17.95 3.21
CA ARG A 35 3.66 18.54 4.41
C ARG A 35 2.72 19.47 5.17
N TRP A 36 1.89 20.23 4.46
CA TRP A 36 0.87 21.07 5.11
C TRP A 36 -0.20 20.22 5.81
N LEU A 37 -0.69 19.15 5.16
CA LEU A 37 -1.63 18.21 5.77
C LEU A 37 -1.06 17.54 7.03
N LEU A 38 0.21 17.12 6.97
CA LEU A 38 0.90 16.51 8.11
C LEU A 38 1.00 17.46 9.32
N ALA A 39 1.10 18.77 9.07
CA ALA A 39 1.20 19.79 10.10
C ALA A 39 -0.15 20.23 10.68
N LEU A 40 -1.28 19.72 10.17
CA LEU A 40 -2.59 20.03 10.72
C LEU A 40 -2.74 19.47 12.13
N THR A 41 -3.36 20.27 13.00
CA THR A 41 -3.76 19.89 14.35
C THR A 41 -5.19 20.39 14.61
N PRO A 42 -6.18 19.52 14.90
CA PRO A 42 -6.05 18.07 15.01
C PRO A 42 -5.75 17.39 13.66
N ASP A 43 -5.29 16.15 13.73
CA ASP A 43 -5.05 15.32 12.55
C ASP A 43 -6.33 15.10 11.73
N LEU A 44 -6.16 14.84 10.44
CA LEU A 44 -7.26 14.42 9.58
C LEU A 44 -7.93 13.15 10.13
N SER A 45 -9.26 13.11 10.05
CA SER A 45 -9.99 11.86 10.28
C SER A 45 -9.64 10.83 9.20
N TYR A 46 -9.83 9.54 9.52
CA TYR A 46 -9.64 8.44 8.56
C TYR A 46 -10.34 8.72 7.22
N THR A 47 -11.61 9.09 7.25
CA THR A 47 -12.41 9.37 6.06
C THR A 47 -11.84 10.54 5.25
N SER A 48 -11.41 11.62 5.91
CA SER A 48 -10.84 12.78 5.21
C SER A 48 -9.50 12.43 4.56
N ALA A 49 -8.66 11.67 5.28
CA ALA A 49 -7.40 11.19 4.74
C ALA A 49 -7.60 10.22 3.56
N ALA A 50 -8.63 9.36 3.61
CA ALA A 50 -8.97 8.46 2.50
C ALA A 50 -9.36 9.23 1.23
N ILE A 51 -10.24 10.23 1.36
CA ILE A 51 -10.63 11.10 0.23
C ILE A 51 -9.40 11.82 -0.33
N LEU A 52 -8.55 12.38 0.53
CA LEU A 52 -7.35 13.07 0.08
C LEU A 52 -6.35 12.12 -0.59
N ALA A 53 -6.17 10.90 -0.08
CA ALA A 53 -5.33 9.89 -0.71
C ALA A 53 -5.83 9.56 -2.14
N GLU A 54 -7.15 9.41 -2.29
CA GLU A 54 -7.78 9.17 -3.59
C GLU A 54 -7.51 10.33 -4.55
N GLN A 55 -7.86 11.55 -4.12
CA GLN A 55 -7.80 12.74 -4.96
C GLN A 55 -6.37 13.15 -5.32
N LEU A 56 -5.41 12.91 -4.43
CA LEU A 56 -4.01 13.27 -4.67
C LEU A 56 -3.26 12.22 -5.48
N PHE A 57 -3.55 10.93 -5.29
CA PHE A 57 -2.64 9.88 -5.77
C PHE A 57 -3.27 8.87 -6.71
N LEU A 58 -4.54 8.49 -6.51
CA LEU A 58 -5.10 7.32 -7.18
C LEU A 58 -4.98 7.39 -8.70
N ARG A 59 -5.46 8.48 -9.30
CA ARG A 59 -5.39 8.67 -10.76
C ARG A 59 -3.95 8.64 -11.28
N ARG A 60 -3.02 9.29 -10.57
CA ARG A 60 -1.61 9.40 -10.98
C ARG A 60 -0.96 8.02 -10.98
N VAL A 61 -1.13 7.30 -9.88
CA VAL A 61 -0.62 5.95 -9.69
C VAL A 61 -1.19 5.00 -10.75
N LEU A 62 -2.51 4.96 -10.94
CA LEU A 62 -3.11 4.08 -11.95
C LEU A 62 -2.68 4.44 -13.38
N SER A 63 -2.35 5.71 -13.65
CA SER A 63 -1.90 6.17 -14.97
C SER A 63 -0.40 6.00 -15.25
N LEU A 64 0.38 5.44 -14.31
CA LEU A 64 1.82 5.26 -14.49
C LEU A 64 2.12 4.39 -15.72
N THR A 65 3.00 4.92 -16.58
CA THR A 65 3.57 4.22 -17.75
C THR A 65 5.10 4.14 -17.68
N GLN A 66 5.68 4.80 -16.67
CA GLN A 66 7.10 4.88 -16.35
C GLN A 66 7.25 4.88 -14.83
N PRO A 67 8.47 4.67 -14.30
CA PRO A 67 8.73 4.80 -12.88
C PRO A 67 8.22 6.14 -12.33
N PRO A 68 7.65 6.16 -11.12
CA PRO A 68 7.11 7.37 -10.52
C PRO A 68 8.20 8.46 -10.41
N SER A 69 7.84 9.71 -10.68
CA SER A 69 8.80 10.80 -10.54
C SER A 69 9.23 10.94 -9.08
N ARG A 70 10.42 11.53 -8.84
CA ARG A 70 10.89 11.85 -7.49
C ARG A 70 9.90 12.68 -6.67
N HIS A 71 9.12 13.55 -7.33
CA HIS A 71 8.16 14.42 -6.63
C HIS A 71 6.93 13.61 -6.20
N LEU A 72 6.47 12.70 -7.07
CA LEU A 72 5.39 11.78 -6.72
C LEU A 72 5.81 10.85 -5.59
N MET A 73 6.98 10.22 -5.68
CA MET A 73 7.51 9.36 -4.61
C MET A 73 7.64 10.09 -3.28
N ALA A 74 8.23 11.28 -3.28
CA ALA A 74 8.37 12.07 -2.05
C ALA A 74 7.00 12.46 -1.45
N ALA A 75 5.99 12.73 -2.28
CA ALA A 75 4.65 13.04 -1.81
C ALA A 75 3.94 11.80 -1.23
N LEU A 76 4.07 10.64 -1.89
CA LEU A 76 3.53 9.36 -1.41
C LEU A 76 4.15 9.00 -0.05
N ALA A 77 5.48 8.97 0.04
CA ALA A 77 6.22 8.69 1.26
C ALA A 77 5.85 9.68 2.40
N SER A 78 5.75 10.97 2.08
CA SER A 78 5.32 11.98 3.05
C SER A 78 3.88 11.75 3.53
N PHE A 79 2.96 11.36 2.66
CA PHE A 79 1.56 11.18 3.07
C PHE A 79 1.40 9.88 3.88
N CYS A 80 1.98 8.79 3.42
CA CYS A 80 1.85 7.49 4.09
C CYS A 80 2.60 7.42 5.42
N SER A 81 3.56 8.32 5.70
CA SER A 81 4.24 8.35 7.01
C SER A 81 3.33 8.71 8.20
N LYS A 82 2.12 9.23 7.95
CA LYS A 82 1.14 9.57 9.00
C LYS A 82 -0.26 9.01 8.70
N TYR A 83 -0.61 8.90 7.43
CA TYR A 83 -1.91 8.42 6.97
C TYR A 83 -1.77 7.09 6.21
N SER A 84 -0.88 6.21 6.72
CA SER A 84 -0.54 4.90 6.14
C SER A 84 -1.77 4.04 5.88
N GLN A 85 -2.64 3.85 6.87
CA GLN A 85 -3.81 2.99 6.75
C GLN A 85 -4.84 3.49 5.72
N PRO A 86 -5.33 4.76 5.76
CA PRO A 86 -6.18 5.30 4.69
C PRO A 86 -5.54 5.19 3.30
N PHE A 87 -4.23 5.47 3.22
CA PHE A 87 -3.49 5.37 1.96
C PHE A 87 -3.50 3.94 1.41
N CYS A 88 -3.19 2.94 2.25
CA CYS A 88 -3.20 1.54 1.85
C CYS A 88 -4.59 1.06 1.40
N ARG A 89 -5.65 1.44 2.13
CA ARG A 89 -7.03 1.02 1.83
C ARG A 89 -7.60 1.65 0.56
N VAL A 90 -7.04 2.77 0.11
CA VAL A 90 -7.53 3.48 -1.09
C VAL A 90 -6.60 3.23 -2.27
N VAL A 91 -5.34 3.65 -2.15
CA VAL A 91 -4.41 3.70 -3.29
C VAL A 91 -3.81 2.32 -3.55
N VAL A 92 -3.26 1.68 -2.51
CA VAL A 92 -2.65 0.34 -2.67
C VAL A 92 -3.72 -0.68 -3.04
N ALA A 93 -4.86 -0.69 -2.34
CA ALA A 93 -5.99 -1.57 -2.64
C ALA A 93 -6.41 -1.52 -4.12
N ALA A 94 -6.57 -0.32 -4.67
CA ALA A 94 -6.95 -0.13 -6.06
C ALA A 94 -5.88 -0.66 -7.03
N VAL A 95 -4.59 -0.46 -6.73
CA VAL A 95 -3.49 -1.02 -7.55
C VAL A 95 -3.52 -2.55 -7.52
N LEU A 96 -3.77 -3.17 -6.36
CA LEU A 96 -3.85 -4.61 -6.23
C LEU A 96 -5.03 -5.18 -7.05
N GLN A 97 -6.18 -4.52 -6.99
CA GLN A 97 -7.41 -4.92 -7.69
C GLN A 97 -7.37 -4.66 -9.21
N GLU A 98 -6.50 -3.77 -9.69
CA GLU A 98 -6.43 -3.44 -11.12
C GLU A 98 -6.07 -4.70 -11.95
N PRO A 99 -6.93 -5.14 -12.88
CA PRO A 99 -6.74 -6.38 -13.63
C PRO A 99 -5.60 -6.30 -14.65
N ARG A 100 -5.20 -5.09 -15.04
CA ARG A 100 -4.07 -4.88 -15.94
C ARG A 100 -2.77 -5.18 -15.21
N GLU A 101 -1.83 -5.82 -15.90
CA GLU A 101 -0.45 -5.99 -15.45
C GLU A 101 0.31 -4.66 -15.48
N GLY A 102 -0.06 -3.76 -14.57
CA GLY A 102 0.61 -2.49 -14.38
C GLY A 102 1.99 -2.69 -13.76
N ALA A 103 3.01 -2.96 -14.58
CA ALA A 103 4.36 -3.24 -14.08
C ALA A 103 4.91 -2.11 -13.19
N GLU A 104 4.67 -0.85 -13.56
CA GLU A 104 5.15 0.32 -12.81
C GLU A 104 4.35 0.54 -11.52
N GLN A 105 3.04 0.30 -11.54
CA GLN A 105 2.18 0.35 -10.35
C GLN A 105 2.58 -0.73 -9.34
N THR A 106 2.91 -1.92 -9.84
CA THR A 106 3.36 -3.05 -9.01
C THR A 106 4.70 -2.75 -8.36
N LYS A 107 5.67 -2.26 -9.16
CA LYS A 107 6.96 -1.82 -8.63
C LYS A 107 6.80 -0.74 -7.58
N LEU A 108 5.95 0.26 -7.83
CA LEU A 108 5.65 1.30 -6.84
C LEU A 108 5.13 0.69 -5.53
N VAL A 109 4.18 -0.24 -5.60
CA VAL A 109 3.66 -0.89 -4.37
C VAL A 109 4.76 -1.66 -3.65
N CYS A 110 5.62 -2.39 -4.37
CA CYS A 110 6.78 -3.06 -3.78
C CYS A 110 7.71 -2.06 -3.09
N GLU A 111 8.10 -0.97 -3.75
CA GLU A 111 8.95 0.09 -3.18
C GLU A 111 8.32 0.74 -1.95
N LEU A 112 7.01 0.98 -1.95
CA LEU A 112 6.29 1.51 -0.80
C LEU A 112 6.30 0.53 0.38
N VAL A 113 6.08 -0.76 0.12
CA VAL A 113 6.13 -1.82 1.13
C VAL A 113 7.53 -1.92 1.73
N GLU A 114 8.56 -1.87 0.90
CA GLU A 114 9.94 -2.05 1.33
C GLU A 114 10.44 -0.86 2.15
N ASP A 115 10.15 0.38 1.74
CA ASP A 115 10.85 1.55 2.27
C ASP A 115 9.97 2.64 2.90
N CYS A 116 8.63 2.56 2.77
CA CYS A 116 7.75 3.67 3.17
C CYS A 116 6.65 3.31 4.18
N LEU A 117 6.17 2.06 4.18
CA LEU A 117 5.05 1.64 5.01
C LEU A 117 5.52 1.08 6.36
N GLU A 118 4.77 1.42 7.41
CA GLU A 118 4.96 0.84 8.74
C GLU A 118 4.58 -0.66 8.75
N PRO A 119 5.17 -1.48 9.64
CA PRO A 119 4.95 -2.93 9.68
C PRO A 119 3.47 -3.35 9.70
N HIS A 120 2.64 -2.65 10.48
CA HIS A 120 1.20 -2.94 10.53
C HIS A 120 0.50 -2.70 9.18
N CYS A 121 0.93 -1.69 8.43
CA CYS A 121 0.39 -1.42 7.10
C CYS A 121 0.93 -2.38 6.04
N VAL A 122 2.16 -2.89 6.19
CA VAL A 122 2.68 -3.98 5.37
C VAL A 122 1.84 -5.26 5.54
N GLN A 123 1.47 -5.61 6.77
CA GLN A 123 0.54 -6.72 7.05
C GLN A 123 -0.85 -6.50 6.43
N LEU A 124 -1.34 -5.26 6.46
CA LEU A 124 -2.59 -4.89 5.79
C LEU A 124 -2.51 -5.02 4.26
N VAL A 125 -1.35 -4.73 3.64
CA VAL A 125 -1.15 -4.98 2.20
C VAL A 125 -1.25 -6.49 1.93
N LEU A 126 -0.61 -7.32 2.75
CA LEU A 126 -0.71 -8.77 2.60
C LEU A 126 -2.15 -9.26 2.74
N SER A 127 -2.89 -8.79 3.76
CA SER A 127 -4.28 -9.22 3.95
C SER A 127 -5.13 -8.92 2.70
N GLN A 128 -4.97 -7.73 2.12
CA GLN A 128 -5.66 -7.35 0.89
C GLN A 128 -5.27 -8.23 -0.31
N VAL A 129 -3.99 -8.60 -0.43
CA VAL A 129 -3.53 -9.52 -1.48
C VAL A 129 -4.16 -10.91 -1.33
N LEU A 130 -4.27 -11.41 -0.10
CA LEU A 130 -4.81 -12.75 0.18
C LEU A 130 -6.34 -12.84 0.03
N GLU A 131 -7.04 -11.70 -0.02
CA GLU A 131 -8.49 -11.64 -0.28
C GLU A 131 -8.85 -11.88 -1.76
N MET A 132 -7.86 -11.97 -2.67
CA MET A 132 -8.09 -12.12 -4.11
C MET A 132 -7.33 -13.30 -4.73
N PRO A 133 -7.73 -13.81 -5.91
CA PRO A 133 -6.95 -14.80 -6.65
C PRO A 133 -5.55 -14.26 -6.94
N LEU A 134 -4.52 -15.04 -6.64
CA LEU A 134 -3.15 -14.59 -6.85
C LEU A 134 -2.87 -14.50 -8.35
N SER A 135 -2.00 -13.57 -8.71
CA SER A 135 -1.44 -13.40 -10.05
C SER A 135 0.06 -13.16 -9.92
N GLU A 136 0.82 -13.24 -11.02
CA GLU A 136 2.26 -12.93 -11.02
C GLU A 136 2.55 -11.55 -10.42
N LYS A 137 1.68 -10.58 -10.68
CA LYS A 137 1.71 -9.25 -10.06
C LYS A 137 1.71 -9.34 -8.54
N LEU A 138 0.73 -10.05 -8.00
CA LEU A 138 0.50 -10.15 -6.56
C LEU A 138 1.57 -10.98 -5.87
N LEU A 139 2.12 -12.01 -6.54
CA LEU A 139 3.23 -12.79 -6.01
C LEU A 139 4.45 -11.92 -5.70
N ARG A 140 4.76 -10.94 -6.57
CA ARG A 140 5.85 -9.97 -6.33
C ARG A 140 5.58 -9.07 -5.13
N VAL A 141 4.34 -8.66 -4.93
CA VAL A 141 3.96 -7.89 -3.74
C VAL A 141 4.12 -8.72 -2.48
N VAL A 142 3.69 -10.00 -2.48
CA VAL A 142 3.91 -10.90 -1.34
C VAL A 142 5.41 -11.07 -1.06
N GLN A 143 6.24 -11.24 -2.10
CA GLN A 143 7.69 -11.31 -1.92
C GLN A 143 8.26 -10.04 -1.27
N ALA A 144 7.84 -8.85 -1.71
CA ALA A 144 8.26 -7.58 -1.11
C ALA A 144 7.85 -7.48 0.37
N VAL A 145 6.61 -7.88 0.70
CA VAL A 145 6.14 -7.94 2.09
C VAL A 145 7.04 -8.85 2.92
N LEU A 146 7.26 -10.09 2.47
CA LEU A 146 8.08 -11.05 3.21
C LEU A 146 9.53 -10.58 3.34
N GLY A 147 10.10 -9.97 2.29
CA GLY A 147 11.45 -9.41 2.32
C GLY A 147 11.60 -8.28 3.35
N GLN A 148 10.60 -7.42 3.49
CA GLN A 148 10.59 -6.35 4.48
C GLN A 148 10.55 -6.90 5.92
N GLN A 149 9.75 -7.95 6.18
CA GLN A 149 9.69 -8.58 7.50
C GLN A 149 11.04 -9.18 7.94
N VAL A 150 11.88 -9.62 6.98
CA VAL A 150 13.24 -10.12 7.27
C VAL A 150 14.21 -8.97 7.60
N ARG A 151 14.10 -7.86 6.87
CA ARG A 151 15.05 -6.73 6.99
C ARG A 151 14.93 -6.03 8.34
N GLU A 152 13.73 -5.95 8.88
CA GLU A 152 13.47 -5.19 10.11
C GLU A 152 13.64 -6.01 11.39
N ALA A 153 13.54 -7.34 11.36
CA ALA A 153 13.54 -8.16 12.57
C ALA A 153 14.91 -8.23 13.28
N PRO A 154 15.07 -7.63 14.48
CA PRO A 154 16.20 -7.89 15.39
C PRO A 154 15.80 -8.93 16.45
N CYS A 155 14.52 -9.32 16.51
CA CYS A 155 13.89 -10.16 17.53
C CYS A 155 12.86 -11.12 16.90
N PRO A 156 12.64 -12.32 17.45
CA PRO A 156 11.72 -13.34 16.89
C PRO A 156 10.22 -13.01 16.93
N GLN A 157 9.82 -11.78 17.26
CA GLN A 157 8.43 -11.39 17.54
C GLN A 157 7.78 -10.51 16.46
N GLU A 158 8.54 -10.00 15.48
CA GLU A 158 7.98 -9.38 14.26
C GLU A 158 7.79 -10.44 13.17
N VAL A 159 7.18 -11.54 13.58
CA VAL A 159 6.75 -12.62 12.71
C VAL A 159 5.31 -12.28 12.30
N LEU A 160 4.99 -12.48 11.03
CA LEU A 160 3.63 -12.49 10.53
C LEU A 160 2.68 -13.17 11.54
N PRO A 161 1.55 -12.52 11.91
CA PRO A 161 0.57 -13.15 12.79
C PRO A 161 0.22 -14.56 12.31
N PRO A 162 0.11 -15.57 13.20
CA PRO A 162 -0.12 -16.96 12.81
C PRO A 162 -1.30 -17.12 11.86
N GLU A 163 -2.37 -16.35 12.06
CA GLU A 163 -3.57 -16.39 11.21
C GLU A 163 -3.28 -15.90 9.78
N LEU A 164 -2.42 -14.89 9.62
CA LEU A 164 -2.00 -14.41 8.31
C LEU A 164 -1.01 -15.36 7.65
N LEU A 165 -0.13 -16.01 8.43
CA LEU A 165 0.78 -17.03 7.93
C LEU A 165 0.00 -18.26 7.42
N ASP A 166 -0.95 -18.76 8.20
CA ASP A 166 -1.82 -19.88 7.82
C ASP A 166 -2.62 -19.56 6.56
N LEU A 167 -3.21 -18.36 6.49
CA LEU A 167 -3.94 -17.92 5.30
C LEU A 167 -3.02 -17.86 4.07
N LEU A 168 -1.79 -17.37 4.23
CA LEU A 168 -0.80 -17.33 3.16
C LEU A 168 -0.45 -18.75 2.68
N VAL A 169 -0.13 -19.67 3.59
CA VAL A 169 0.17 -21.08 3.27
C VAL A 169 -1.00 -21.73 2.55
N LEU A 170 -2.22 -21.63 3.09
CA LEU A 170 -3.43 -22.17 2.48
C LEU A 170 -3.66 -21.61 1.07
N THR A 171 -3.47 -20.30 0.90
CA THR A 171 -3.67 -19.62 -0.38
C THR A 171 -2.67 -20.09 -1.44
N LEU A 172 -1.40 -20.25 -1.06
CA LEU A 172 -0.35 -20.76 -1.94
C LEU A 172 -0.58 -22.23 -2.29
N CYS A 173 -0.90 -23.08 -1.32
CA CYS A 173 -1.21 -24.49 -1.54
C CYS A 173 -2.39 -24.66 -2.52
N ARG A 174 -3.47 -23.90 -2.33
CA ARG A 174 -4.65 -23.96 -3.19
C ARG A 174 -4.35 -23.58 -4.65
N GLN A 175 -3.36 -22.73 -4.88
CA GLN A 175 -3.04 -22.19 -6.21
C GLN A 175 -1.76 -22.80 -6.81
N ALA A 176 -1.15 -23.78 -6.16
CA ALA A 176 0.11 -24.39 -6.59
C ALA A 176 0.08 -24.90 -8.04
N SER A 177 -1.02 -25.53 -8.44
CA SER A 177 -1.18 -26.05 -9.81
C SER A 177 -1.25 -24.94 -10.86
N ALA A 178 -1.86 -23.79 -10.54
CA ALA A 178 -1.95 -22.63 -11.43
C ALA A 178 -0.57 -21.97 -11.66
N PHE A 179 0.35 -22.13 -10.71
CA PHE A 179 1.68 -21.53 -10.73
C PHE A 179 2.81 -22.55 -10.94
N ALA A 180 2.52 -23.74 -11.47
CA ALA A 180 3.49 -24.83 -11.58
C ALA A 180 4.78 -24.46 -12.37
N THR A 181 4.69 -23.50 -13.30
CA THR A 181 5.83 -23.01 -14.11
C THR A 181 6.31 -21.61 -13.68
N SER A 182 5.70 -21.02 -12.66
CA SER A 182 6.02 -19.67 -12.21
C SER A 182 7.29 -19.65 -11.37
N LEU A 183 8.30 -18.93 -11.85
CA LEU A 183 9.53 -18.70 -11.11
C LEU A 183 9.30 -17.84 -9.86
N ASP A 184 8.38 -16.86 -9.94
CA ASP A 184 8.07 -15.98 -8.82
C ASP A 184 7.36 -16.77 -7.71
N TYR A 185 6.47 -17.70 -8.06
CA TYR A 185 5.88 -18.62 -7.10
C TYR A 185 6.93 -19.53 -6.44
N ALA A 186 7.82 -20.15 -7.22
CA ALA A 186 8.87 -21.03 -6.70
C ALA A 186 9.81 -20.30 -5.71
N LYS A 187 10.21 -19.07 -6.05
CA LYS A 187 11.01 -18.21 -5.16
C LYS A 187 10.25 -17.87 -3.88
N LEU A 188 8.97 -17.53 -3.99
CA LEU A 188 8.14 -17.17 -2.85
C LEU A 188 8.00 -18.34 -1.86
N VAL A 189 7.65 -19.53 -2.35
CA VAL A 189 7.51 -20.73 -1.52
C VAL A 189 8.84 -21.08 -0.86
N THR A 190 9.95 -20.98 -1.59
CA THR A 190 11.28 -21.24 -1.04
C THR A 190 11.62 -20.26 0.07
N ALA A 191 11.41 -18.96 -0.14
CA ALA A 191 11.61 -17.94 0.89
C ALA A 191 10.76 -18.23 2.13
N MET A 192 9.47 -18.53 1.96
CA MET A 192 8.59 -18.89 3.08
C MET A 192 9.08 -20.09 3.88
N LEU A 193 9.45 -21.18 3.20
CA LEU A 193 9.95 -22.39 3.88
C LEU A 193 11.26 -22.11 4.64
N THR A 194 12.12 -21.24 4.12
CA THR A 194 13.35 -20.85 4.82
C THR A 194 13.09 -19.95 6.03
N MET A 195 12.09 -19.06 5.97
CA MET A 195 11.79 -18.11 7.04
C MET A 195 10.95 -18.70 8.17
N TYR A 196 10.00 -19.56 7.82
CA TYR A 196 9.01 -20.09 8.77
C TYR A 196 9.17 -21.59 9.02
N GLN A 197 10.37 -22.15 8.78
CA GLN A 197 10.64 -23.58 8.92
C GLN A 197 10.21 -24.16 10.29
N SER A 198 10.29 -23.37 11.36
CA SER A 198 9.90 -23.79 12.72
C SER A 198 8.41 -23.65 13.01
N GLN A 199 7.64 -22.99 12.15
CA GLN A 199 6.21 -22.70 12.33
C GLN A 199 5.33 -23.43 11.32
N VAL A 200 5.89 -23.84 10.17
CA VAL A 200 5.22 -24.69 9.18
C VAL A 200 5.37 -26.15 9.62
N SER A 201 4.25 -26.77 10.04
CA SER A 201 4.16 -28.19 10.43
C SER A 201 3.64 -29.06 9.30
#